data_AF-A0A381LF57-F1
#
_entry.id   AF-A0A381LF57-F1
#
_cell.length_a   1.000
_cell.length_b   1.000
_cell.length_c   1.000
_cell.angle_alpha   90.00
_cell.angle_beta   90.00
_cell.angle_gamma   90.00
#
_symmetry.space_group_name_H-M   'P 1'
#
loop_
_entity.id
_entity.type
_entity.pdbx_description
1 polymer ?
#
loop_
_entity_poly.entity_id
_entity_poly.type
_entity_poly.pdbx_seq_one_letter_code
_entity_poly.pdbx_strand_id
1 'polypeptide(L)'
;MRLQLSKLAVIISFYVYTIAATNRSRSFVCGKRYFAAEVVSKSLENACLALKCSDVSCRFTAAFDGSKLFGIQDAALFSVPTTVCYANRVNSRIVIDSMCNLVGLVYRSKSSYYRCEETIDSYHGSTVISENESKISTKNFAYRCNGKVFLYQDILSSYEFLKEKLSSSAETKARVNTIKINSPQFGGNEIYLWSIYGEGDFLDRNAGPYRIAVNKAKDILGLAFRNKANWFRCIEMQSVDSKPPRAIDGTKNSIGEALFDNISPFKCGYKTFSAITLNSHMQAACRVIQEDTDKAMTRDLSFPMPDPAEKDGEGSTRFWPIRQLEK
;
A
#
# COMPACT_ATOMS: atom_id res chain seq x y z
N MET A 1 -13.46 44.93 11.51
CA MET A 1 -12.60 43.87 12.08
C MET A 1 -13.23 42.45 12.10
N ARG A 2 -14.56 42.27 12.01
CA ARG A 2 -15.19 40.92 11.99
C ARG A 2 -15.06 40.14 10.68
N LEU A 3 -14.88 40.80 9.52
CA LEU A 3 -14.81 40.15 8.21
C LEU A 3 -13.47 39.44 7.90
N GLN A 4 -12.39 39.74 8.64
CA GLN A 4 -11.08 39.10 8.42
C GLN A 4 -10.91 37.80 9.22
N LEU A 5 -11.62 37.66 10.35
CA LEU A 5 -11.61 36.45 11.17
C LEU A 5 -12.33 35.27 10.48
N SER A 6 -13.38 35.53 9.71
CA SER A 6 -14.08 34.48 8.95
C SER A 6 -13.25 33.94 7.79
N LYS A 7 -12.48 34.79 7.09
CA LYS A 7 -11.56 34.35 6.03
C LYS A 7 -10.41 33.50 6.60
N LEU A 8 -9.85 33.89 7.74
CA LEU A 8 -8.82 33.11 8.44
C LEU A 8 -9.35 31.77 8.96
N ALA A 9 -10.58 31.74 9.50
CA ALA A 9 -11.21 30.51 9.96
C ALA A 9 -11.45 29.52 8.81
N VAL A 10 -11.88 29.99 7.63
CA VAL A 10 -12.06 29.15 6.44
C VAL A 10 -10.70 28.61 5.94
N ILE A 11 -9.65 29.44 5.92
CA ILE A 11 -8.30 28.99 5.51
C ILE A 11 -7.73 27.94 6.47
N ILE A 12 -7.92 28.13 7.79
CA ILE A 12 -7.49 27.16 8.80
C ILE A 12 -8.31 25.87 8.70
N SER A 13 -9.62 25.94 8.47
CA SER A 13 -10.45 24.74 8.24
C SER A 13 -10.06 23.97 6.98
N PHE A 14 -9.68 24.64 5.88
CA PHE A 14 -9.17 23.96 4.68
C PHE A 14 -7.81 23.30 4.93
N TYR A 15 -6.90 23.94 5.67
CA TYR A 15 -5.61 23.36 6.03
C TYR A 15 -5.75 22.15 6.97
N VAL A 16 -6.67 22.17 7.92
CA VAL A 16 -6.85 21.05 8.86
C VAL A 16 -7.46 19.81 8.20
N TYR A 17 -8.27 19.98 7.14
CA TYR A 17 -8.87 18.85 6.42
C TYR A 17 -7.99 18.27 5.30
N THR A 18 -7.01 19.02 4.76
CA THR A 18 -6.01 18.46 3.83
C THR A 18 -4.87 17.73 4.54
N ILE A 19 -4.66 17.96 5.84
CA ILE A 19 -3.61 17.29 6.65
C ILE A 19 -4.05 15.92 7.18
N ALA A 20 -5.30 15.50 6.96
CA ALA A 20 -5.76 14.15 7.34
C ALA A 20 -5.28 13.04 6.38
N ALA A 21 -4.48 13.36 5.34
CA ALA A 21 -3.62 12.37 4.71
C ALA A 21 -2.44 12.12 5.65
N THR A 22 -2.49 11.02 6.40
CA THR A 22 -1.44 10.65 7.34
C THR A 22 -0.08 10.68 6.64
N ASN A 23 0.75 11.66 6.97
CA ASN A 23 2.10 11.90 6.45
C ASN A 23 3.10 10.83 6.94
N ARG A 24 2.59 9.62 7.22
CA ARG A 24 3.33 8.47 7.71
C ARG A 24 3.96 7.77 6.52
N SER A 25 5.22 7.41 6.65
CA SER A 25 5.89 6.48 5.74
C SER A 25 5.18 5.12 5.74
N ARG A 26 4.54 4.75 4.63
CA ARG A 26 3.73 3.51 4.51
C ARG A 26 4.49 2.44 3.73
N SER A 27 4.73 1.29 4.35
CA SER A 27 5.33 0.12 3.70
C SER A 27 4.28 -0.95 3.40
N PHE A 28 4.49 -1.76 2.37
CA PHE A 28 3.52 -2.78 1.96
C PHE A 28 4.16 -4.15 1.71
N VAL A 29 3.37 -5.21 1.88
CA VAL A 29 3.71 -6.56 1.46
C VAL A 29 2.68 -7.05 0.44
N CYS A 30 3.15 -7.39 -0.76
CA CYS A 30 2.32 -8.01 -1.80
C CYS A 30 2.74 -9.47 -1.96
N GLY A 31 1.93 -10.41 -1.44
CA GLY A 31 2.31 -11.82 -1.35
C GLY A 31 3.52 -12.02 -0.43
N LYS A 32 4.70 -12.23 -1.02
CA LYS A 32 5.99 -12.37 -0.28
C LYS A 32 7.02 -11.29 -0.64
N ARG A 33 6.59 -10.23 -1.35
CA ARG A 33 7.45 -9.10 -1.75
C ARG A 33 7.19 -7.89 -0.86
N TYR A 34 8.27 -7.32 -0.34
CA TYR A 34 8.24 -6.12 0.49
C TYR A 34 8.48 -4.86 -0.35
N PHE A 35 7.66 -3.83 -0.11
CA PHE A 35 7.78 -2.49 -0.67
C PHE A 35 8.04 -1.52 0.47
N ALA A 36 9.28 -1.02 0.53
CA ALA A 36 9.67 -0.02 1.52
C ALA A 36 8.96 1.32 1.28
N ALA A 37 8.71 2.08 2.34
CA ALA A 37 8.02 3.36 2.26
C ALA A 37 8.64 4.36 1.28
N GLU A 38 9.96 4.39 1.14
CA GLU A 38 10.66 5.23 0.18
C GLU A 38 10.27 4.89 -1.27
N VAL A 39 10.20 3.59 -1.58
CA VAL A 39 9.79 3.09 -2.89
C VAL A 39 8.32 3.43 -3.14
N VAL A 40 7.46 3.25 -2.14
CA VAL A 40 6.03 3.57 -2.22
C VAL A 40 5.82 5.06 -2.47
N SER A 41 6.55 5.92 -1.75
CA SER A 41 6.47 7.38 -1.90
C SER A 41 6.89 7.82 -3.30
N LYS A 42 8.00 7.28 -3.81
CA LYS A 42 8.43 7.53 -5.19
C LYS A 42 7.41 7.03 -6.22
N SER A 43 6.81 5.86 -6.00
CA SER A 43 5.73 5.34 -6.86
C SER A 43 4.49 6.24 -6.82
N LEU A 44 4.18 6.84 -5.66
CA LEU A 44 3.05 7.75 -5.48
C LEU A 44 3.23 9.04 -6.29
N GLU A 45 4.41 9.65 -6.19
CA GLU A 45 4.78 10.82 -7.00
C GLU A 45 4.66 10.52 -8.48
N ASN A 46 5.23 9.40 -8.93
CA ASN A 46 5.15 8.97 -10.33
C ASN A 46 3.71 8.71 -10.78
N ALA A 47 2.87 8.13 -9.92
CA ALA A 47 1.47 7.89 -10.24
C ALA A 47 0.68 9.19 -10.38
N CYS A 48 0.95 10.16 -9.50
CA CYS A 48 0.34 11.47 -9.57
C CYS A 48 0.74 12.21 -10.86
N LEU A 49 2.02 12.17 -11.22
CA LEU A 49 2.52 12.72 -12.49
C LEU A 49 1.88 12.01 -13.70
N ALA A 50 1.82 10.68 -13.69
CA ALA A 50 1.25 9.89 -14.78
C ALA A 50 -0.25 10.16 -15.00
N LEU A 51 -0.96 10.62 -13.97
CA LEU A 51 -2.36 11.05 -14.12
C LEU A 51 -2.49 12.32 -14.97
N LYS A 52 -1.47 13.20 -14.93
CA LYS A 52 -1.40 14.46 -15.70
C LYS A 52 -0.83 14.28 -17.10
N CYS A 53 -0.04 13.24 -17.36
CA CYS A 53 0.61 13.07 -18.66
C CYS A 53 -0.40 12.76 -19.77
N SER A 54 -0.28 13.47 -20.90
CA SER A 54 -1.05 13.21 -22.11
C SER A 54 -0.48 12.10 -22.98
N ASP A 55 0.77 11.72 -22.71
CA ASP A 55 1.45 10.67 -23.44
C ASP A 55 0.73 9.32 -23.31
N VAL A 56 0.22 8.85 -24.44
CA VAL A 56 -0.38 7.54 -24.65
C VAL A 56 0.65 6.41 -24.49
N SER A 57 1.94 6.69 -24.25
CA SER A 57 2.96 5.69 -23.94
C SER A 57 2.86 5.20 -22.49
N CYS A 58 2.40 6.03 -21.54
CA CYS A 58 1.96 5.60 -20.21
C CYS A 58 0.52 5.05 -20.26
N ARG A 59 0.26 4.06 -21.14
CA ARG A 59 -1.04 3.32 -21.22
C ARG A 59 -1.45 2.63 -19.93
N PHE A 60 -0.61 2.70 -18.91
CA PHE A 60 -0.76 1.94 -17.70
C PHE A 60 -1.45 2.74 -16.60
N THR A 61 -1.82 4.01 -16.77
CA THR A 61 -2.79 4.66 -15.87
C THR A 61 -4.20 4.24 -16.28
N ALA A 62 -4.91 3.57 -15.38
CA ALA A 62 -6.25 3.06 -15.63
C ALA A 62 -7.20 3.43 -14.48
N ALA A 63 -8.48 3.61 -14.81
CA ALA A 63 -9.50 3.67 -13.77
C ALA A 63 -9.58 2.31 -13.06
N PHE A 64 -9.82 2.33 -11.76
CA PHE A 64 -9.78 1.15 -10.90
C PHE A 64 -11.02 1.09 -10.01
N ASP A 65 -11.70 -0.05 -10.02
CA ASP A 65 -12.85 -0.30 -9.16
C ASP A 65 -12.37 -0.68 -7.75
N GLY A 66 -12.55 0.25 -6.81
CA GLY A 66 -12.17 0.08 -5.41
C GLY A 66 -13.17 -0.71 -4.57
N SER A 67 -14.34 -1.07 -5.11
CA SER A 67 -15.46 -1.59 -4.32
C SER A 67 -15.10 -2.87 -3.57
N LYS A 68 -14.48 -3.85 -4.27
CA LYS A 68 -14.16 -5.17 -3.71
C LYS A 68 -12.96 -5.15 -2.78
N LEU A 69 -11.90 -4.40 -3.11
CA LEU A 69 -10.61 -4.46 -2.39
C LEU A 69 -10.48 -3.39 -1.31
N PHE A 70 -11.12 -2.25 -1.48
CA PHE A 70 -11.01 -1.09 -0.60
C PHE A 70 -12.35 -0.66 0.02
N GLY A 71 -13.47 -1.25 -0.40
CA GLY A 71 -14.79 -0.92 0.11
C GLY A 71 -15.32 0.44 -0.38
N ILE A 72 -14.71 1.01 -1.42
CA ILE A 72 -15.05 2.32 -1.99
C ILE A 72 -15.99 2.10 -3.17
N GLN A 73 -17.27 2.42 -3.00
CA GLN A 73 -18.33 2.16 -3.99
C GLN A 73 -18.77 3.42 -4.74
N ASP A 74 -18.46 4.59 -4.21
CA ASP A 74 -18.96 5.90 -4.60
C ASP A 74 -17.85 6.81 -5.20
N ALA A 75 -16.72 6.22 -5.57
CA ALA A 75 -15.63 6.90 -6.27
C ALA A 75 -14.94 5.93 -7.25
N ALA A 76 -14.43 6.47 -8.36
CA ALA A 76 -13.49 5.75 -9.19
C ALA A 76 -12.06 6.07 -8.75
N LEU A 77 -11.23 5.04 -8.60
CA LEU A 77 -9.82 5.19 -8.27
C LEU A 77 -8.97 5.17 -9.54
N PHE A 78 -7.69 5.48 -9.40
CA PHE A 78 -6.71 5.40 -10.48
C PHE A 78 -5.59 4.45 -10.07
N SER A 79 -5.25 3.52 -10.96
CA SER A 79 -4.15 2.59 -10.75
C SER A 79 -3.02 2.84 -11.73
N VAL A 80 -1.78 2.79 -11.24
CA VAL A 80 -0.55 2.98 -12.01
C VAL A 80 0.45 1.89 -11.61
N PRO A 81 1.26 1.31 -12.51
CA PRO A 81 2.32 0.38 -12.11
C PRO A 81 3.28 1.01 -11.11
N THR A 82 3.77 0.21 -10.15
CA THR A 82 4.73 0.72 -9.17
C THR A 82 6.10 1.04 -9.76
N THR A 83 6.41 0.55 -10.96
CA THR A 83 7.62 0.85 -11.73
C THR A 83 7.30 1.65 -12.99
N VAL A 84 8.30 2.34 -13.55
CA VAL A 84 8.19 3.19 -14.74
C VAL A 84 7.47 2.48 -15.91
N CYS A 85 6.69 3.27 -16.66
CA CYS A 85 5.79 2.88 -17.76
C CYS A 85 6.38 1.97 -18.87
N TYR A 86 7.66 1.63 -18.87
CA TYR A 86 8.30 0.81 -19.92
C TYR A 86 8.65 -0.62 -19.45
N ALA A 87 8.40 -0.97 -18.18
CA ALA A 87 8.69 -2.30 -17.64
C ALA A 87 7.45 -3.22 -17.72
N ASN A 88 7.35 -4.00 -18.80
CA ASN A 88 6.23 -4.89 -19.17
C ASN A 88 5.86 -6.02 -18.19
N ARG A 89 6.37 -6.08 -16.95
CA ARG A 89 6.25 -7.28 -16.09
C ARG A 89 6.05 -7.02 -14.60
N VAL A 90 5.60 -5.83 -14.20
CA VAL A 90 5.34 -5.57 -12.79
C VAL A 90 3.86 -5.78 -12.49
N ASN A 91 3.59 -6.89 -11.81
CA ASN A 91 2.24 -7.26 -11.39
C ASN A 91 1.69 -6.35 -10.29
N SER A 92 2.50 -5.48 -9.66
CA SER A 92 2.05 -4.56 -8.61
C SER A 92 1.73 -3.16 -9.15
N ARG A 93 0.66 -2.58 -8.62
CA ARG A 93 0.17 -1.25 -8.99
C ARG A 93 -0.13 -0.46 -7.72
N ILE A 94 0.20 0.83 -7.75
CA ILE A 94 -0.22 1.78 -6.74
C ILE A 94 -1.61 2.30 -7.13
N VAL A 95 -2.48 2.44 -6.13
CA VAL A 95 -3.86 2.91 -6.29
C VAL A 95 -4.01 4.23 -5.56
N ILE A 96 -4.44 5.25 -6.28
CA ILE A 96 -4.63 6.61 -5.80
C ILE A 96 -6.06 7.08 -6.08
N ASP A 97 -6.52 8.09 -5.34
CA ASP A 97 -7.75 8.80 -5.66
C ASP A 97 -7.54 9.94 -6.67
N SER A 98 -8.61 10.68 -6.99
CA SER A 98 -8.55 11.86 -7.86
C SER A 98 -7.72 13.01 -7.27
N MET A 99 -7.32 12.94 -6.00
CA MET A 99 -6.56 13.95 -5.28
C MET A 99 -5.09 13.54 -5.06
N CYS A 100 -4.65 12.43 -5.68
CA CYS A 100 -3.31 11.85 -5.50
C CYS A 100 -3.02 11.34 -4.09
N ASN A 101 -4.04 11.07 -3.28
CA ASN A 101 -3.86 10.38 -2.01
C ASN A 101 -3.67 8.88 -2.25
N LEU A 102 -2.77 8.28 -1.49
CA LEU A 102 -2.55 6.83 -1.54
C LEU A 102 -3.72 6.07 -0.90
N VAL A 103 -4.46 5.32 -1.72
CA VAL A 103 -5.48 4.39 -1.24
C VAL A 103 -4.83 3.06 -0.83
N GLY A 104 -3.90 2.55 -1.64
CA GLY A 104 -3.13 1.36 -1.30
C GLY A 104 -2.35 0.79 -2.47
N LEU A 105 -1.80 -0.42 -2.30
CA LEU A 105 -1.16 -1.19 -3.36
C LEU A 105 -1.99 -2.42 -3.68
N VAL A 106 -2.00 -2.80 -4.95
CA VAL A 106 -2.58 -4.07 -5.42
C VAL A 106 -1.55 -4.84 -6.22
N TYR A 107 -1.70 -6.15 -6.29
CA TYR A 107 -0.94 -6.98 -7.21
C TYR A 107 -1.85 -7.92 -7.99
N ARG A 108 -1.46 -8.19 -9.24
CA ARG A 108 -2.13 -9.11 -10.14
C ARG A 108 -1.55 -10.51 -9.95
N SER A 109 -2.42 -11.48 -9.70
CA SER A 109 -2.10 -12.90 -9.81
C SER A 109 -3.10 -13.54 -10.76
N LYS A 110 -2.59 -14.10 -11.87
CA LYS A 110 -3.41 -14.56 -13.00
C LYS A 110 -4.30 -13.41 -13.54
N SER A 111 -5.61 -13.59 -13.52
CA SER A 111 -6.63 -12.62 -13.97
C SER A 111 -7.28 -11.84 -12.83
N SER A 112 -6.73 -11.88 -11.61
CA SER A 112 -7.35 -11.22 -10.45
C SER A 112 -6.38 -10.30 -9.73
N TYR A 113 -6.93 -9.19 -9.23
CA TYR A 113 -6.24 -8.26 -8.35
C TYR A 113 -6.42 -8.65 -6.89
N TYR A 114 -5.35 -8.53 -6.13
CA TYR A 114 -5.28 -8.77 -4.70
C TYR A 114 -4.71 -7.54 -4.04
N ARG A 115 -5.26 -7.20 -2.87
CA ARG A 115 -4.76 -6.10 -2.07
C ARG A 115 -3.42 -6.48 -1.42
N CYS A 116 -2.49 -5.54 -1.38
CA CYS A 116 -1.28 -5.67 -0.58
C CYS A 116 -1.56 -5.21 0.85
N GLU A 117 -0.93 -5.87 1.81
CA GLU A 117 -1.07 -5.53 3.22
C GLU A 117 -0.16 -4.36 3.56
N GLU A 118 -0.73 -3.31 4.15
CA GLU A 118 0.07 -2.23 4.72
C GLU A 118 0.70 -2.71 6.02
N THR A 119 1.98 -2.39 6.20
CA THR A 119 2.79 -2.94 7.29
C THR A 119 3.60 -1.87 8.00
N ILE A 120 3.77 -2.08 9.30
CA ILE A 120 4.64 -1.30 10.17
C ILE A 120 5.75 -2.24 10.66
N ASP A 121 6.99 -1.84 10.42
CA ASP A 121 8.15 -2.54 10.96
C ASP A 121 8.29 -2.22 12.45
N SER A 122 8.34 -3.24 13.30
CA SER A 122 8.70 -3.05 14.71
C SER A 122 10.22 -2.89 14.81
N TYR A 123 10.74 -1.68 14.71
CA TYR A 123 12.14 -1.44 15.07
C TYR A 123 12.28 -1.53 16.60
N HIS A 124 13.14 -2.44 17.06
CA HIS A 124 13.59 -2.59 18.45
C HIS A 124 12.63 -2.13 19.55
N GLY A 125 11.69 -2.98 19.95
CA GLY A 125 11.10 -3.02 21.31
C GLY A 125 10.49 -1.73 21.87
N SER A 126 10.37 -0.68 21.08
CA SER A 126 9.84 0.62 21.47
C SER A 126 8.68 0.89 20.54
N THR A 127 7.51 0.47 21.00
CA THR A 127 6.22 0.97 20.55
C THR A 127 6.20 2.47 20.81
N VAL A 128 6.84 3.25 19.93
CA VAL A 128 6.53 4.67 19.76
C VAL A 128 5.26 4.72 18.91
N ILE A 129 4.16 4.26 19.51
CA ILE A 129 2.83 4.63 19.07
C ILE A 129 2.71 6.07 19.57
N SER A 130 2.89 7.05 18.68
CA SER A 130 2.62 8.44 19.06
C SER A 130 1.19 8.53 19.58
N GLU A 131 0.90 9.40 20.55
CA GLU A 131 -0.41 9.46 21.23
C GLU A 131 -1.61 9.65 20.28
N ASN A 132 -1.37 10.08 19.03
CA ASN A 132 -2.36 10.19 17.95
C ASN A 132 -2.60 8.89 17.15
N GLU A 133 -1.78 7.85 17.33
CA GLU A 133 -1.88 6.55 16.63
C GLU A 133 -2.67 5.48 17.40
N SER A 134 -3.23 5.84 18.56
CA SER A 134 -3.96 4.99 19.51
C SER A 134 -5.24 4.31 18.98
N LYS A 135 -5.57 4.48 17.69
CA LYS A 135 -6.72 3.84 17.02
C LYS A 135 -6.35 2.84 15.92
N ILE A 136 -5.06 2.65 15.62
CA ILE A 136 -4.65 1.70 14.59
C ILE A 136 -4.58 0.30 15.21
N SER A 137 -5.55 -0.54 14.87
CA SER A 137 -5.53 -1.96 15.22
C SER A 137 -4.45 -2.63 14.37
N THR A 138 -3.37 -3.07 15.01
CA THR A 138 -2.31 -3.83 14.35
C THR A 138 -2.38 -5.31 14.72
N LYS A 139 -1.93 -6.19 13.82
CA LYS A 139 -1.83 -7.64 14.06
C LYS A 139 -0.48 -8.14 13.58
N ASN A 140 0.08 -9.12 14.27
CA ASN A 140 1.29 -9.80 13.82
C ASN A 140 1.03 -10.44 12.45
N PHE A 141 1.79 -10.01 11.45
CA PHE A 141 1.50 -10.34 10.06
C PHE A 141 2.62 -11.14 9.43
N ALA A 142 3.87 -10.70 9.57
CA ALA A 142 5.01 -11.34 8.93
C ALA A 142 6.33 -11.02 9.64
N TYR A 143 7.39 -11.68 9.19
CA TYR A 143 8.77 -11.37 9.53
C TYR A 143 9.58 -11.09 8.26
N ARG A 144 10.43 -10.07 8.30
CA ARG A 144 11.38 -9.74 7.23
C ARG A 144 12.79 -10.11 7.65
N CYS A 145 13.36 -11.11 6.97
CA CYS A 145 14.71 -11.63 7.20
C CYS A 145 15.54 -11.50 5.93
N ASN A 146 16.59 -10.68 5.92
CA ASN A 146 17.52 -10.55 4.78
C ASN A 146 16.79 -10.40 3.42
N GLY A 147 15.79 -9.52 3.36
CA GLY A 147 14.98 -9.26 2.16
C GLY A 147 13.87 -10.28 1.86
N LYS A 148 13.80 -11.41 2.59
CA LYS A 148 12.69 -12.38 2.48
C LYS A 148 11.60 -12.09 3.49
N VAL A 149 10.34 -12.26 3.08
CA VAL A 149 9.16 -12.16 3.94
C VAL A 149 8.63 -13.54 4.27
N PHE A 150 8.42 -13.80 5.56
CA PHE A 150 7.81 -15.02 6.09
C PHE A 150 6.49 -14.65 6.76
N LEU A 151 5.38 -15.21 6.28
CA LEU A 151 4.06 -14.91 6.86
C LEU A 151 3.95 -15.55 8.24
N TYR A 152 3.32 -14.84 9.18
CA TYR A 152 3.19 -15.28 10.56
C TYR A 152 2.48 -16.65 10.66
N GLN A 153 1.46 -16.88 9.82
CA GLN A 153 0.73 -18.14 9.76
C GLN A 153 1.62 -19.33 9.34
N ASP A 154 2.55 -19.13 8.40
CA ASP A 154 3.51 -20.16 7.97
C ASP A 154 4.45 -20.51 9.13
N ILE A 155 4.85 -19.51 9.93
CA ILE A 155 5.72 -19.69 11.09
C ILE A 155 5.00 -20.41 12.22
N LEU A 156 3.75 -20.04 12.52
CA LEU A 156 2.93 -20.75 13.51
C LEU A 156 2.73 -22.22 13.10
N SER A 157 2.39 -22.48 11.84
CA SER A 157 2.22 -23.84 11.33
C SER A 157 3.51 -24.65 11.45
N SER A 158 4.66 -24.05 11.13
CA SER A 158 5.98 -24.67 11.33
C SER A 158 6.25 -24.98 12.80
N TYR A 159 5.95 -24.02 13.67
CA TYR A 159 6.22 -24.13 15.10
C TYR A 159 5.40 -25.25 15.73
N GLU A 160 4.08 -25.32 15.46
CA GLU A 160 3.22 -26.36 16.03
C GLU A 160 3.65 -27.76 15.57
N PHE A 161 3.97 -27.92 14.28
CA PHE A 161 4.51 -29.17 13.76
C PHE A 161 5.79 -29.61 14.50
N LEU A 162 6.73 -28.67 14.71
CA LEU A 162 7.99 -28.98 15.39
C LEU A 162 7.79 -29.24 16.88
N LYS A 163 6.87 -28.52 17.53
CA LYS A 163 6.51 -28.71 18.94
C LYS A 163 5.94 -30.10 19.17
N GLU A 164 5.07 -30.58 18.28
CA GLU A 164 4.53 -31.94 18.31
C GLU A 164 5.65 -32.98 18.15
N LYS A 165 6.49 -32.84 17.11
CA LYS A 165 7.60 -33.78 16.85
C LYS A 165 8.62 -33.84 17.98
N LEU A 166 8.94 -32.71 18.61
CA LEU A 166 9.83 -32.65 19.76
C LEU A 166 9.20 -33.25 21.03
N SER A 167 7.88 -33.37 21.08
CA SER A 167 7.15 -33.94 22.22
C SER A 167 6.83 -35.43 22.02
N SER A 168 6.85 -35.94 20.78
CA SER A 168 6.72 -37.38 20.48
C SER A 168 7.95 -38.19 20.92
N SER A 169 7.73 -39.45 21.33
CA SER A 169 8.70 -40.30 22.05
C SER A 169 10.00 -40.62 21.26
N ALA A 170 10.97 -41.19 21.98
CA ALA A 170 12.38 -41.33 21.58
C ALA A 170 12.66 -42.07 20.25
N GLU A 171 11.72 -42.86 19.73
CA GLU A 171 11.91 -43.67 18.51
C GLU A 171 11.61 -42.90 17.21
N THR A 172 10.84 -41.81 17.28
CA THR A 172 10.53 -40.91 16.15
C THR A 172 11.02 -39.49 16.39
N LYS A 173 12.12 -39.33 17.15
CA LYS A 173 12.92 -38.09 17.13
C LYS A 173 13.50 -37.91 15.73
N ALA A 174 12.65 -37.43 14.81
CA ALA A 174 13.10 -36.70 13.64
C ALA A 174 14.17 -35.75 14.14
N ARG A 175 15.34 -35.76 13.49
CA ARG A 175 16.51 -34.98 13.88
C ARG A 175 16.22 -33.48 13.72
N VAL A 176 15.35 -32.94 14.56
CA VAL A 176 15.07 -31.50 14.63
C VAL A 176 16.35 -30.89 15.18
N ASN A 177 17.15 -30.36 14.27
CA ASN A 177 18.44 -29.76 14.59
C ASN A 177 18.19 -28.46 15.34
N THR A 178 18.22 -28.50 16.68
CA THR A 178 18.09 -27.34 17.55
C THR A 178 19.45 -26.73 17.82
N ILE A 179 19.61 -25.44 17.56
CA ILE A 179 20.86 -24.72 17.85
C ILE A 179 20.62 -23.83 19.07
N LYS A 180 21.45 -23.98 20.09
CA LYS A 180 21.43 -23.10 21.27
C LYS A 180 22.32 -21.89 21.02
N ILE A 181 21.80 -20.69 21.25
CA ILE A 181 22.57 -19.44 21.18
C ILE A 181 22.24 -18.54 22.37
N ASN A 182 23.14 -17.61 22.65
CA ASN A 182 22.84 -16.45 23.50
C ASN A 182 22.89 -15.21 22.58
N SER A 183 21.83 -14.41 22.57
CA SER A 183 21.78 -13.22 21.73
C SER A 183 21.03 -12.06 22.41
N PRO A 184 21.67 -10.88 22.56
CA PRO A 184 21.02 -9.71 23.16
C PRO A 184 19.81 -9.21 22.34
N GLN A 185 19.76 -9.52 21.04
CA GLN A 185 18.66 -9.13 20.16
C GLN A 185 17.32 -9.80 20.55
N PHE A 186 17.38 -10.87 21.34
CA PHE A 186 16.24 -11.59 21.90
C PHE A 186 16.21 -11.50 23.44
N GLY A 187 16.81 -10.46 24.02
CA GLY A 187 16.79 -10.22 25.48
C GLY A 187 17.91 -10.87 26.27
N GLY A 188 19.01 -11.29 25.62
CA GLY A 188 20.23 -11.76 26.31
C GLY A 188 20.15 -13.14 26.94
N ASN A 189 19.02 -13.83 26.77
CA ASN A 189 18.73 -15.12 27.36
C ASN A 189 19.22 -16.29 26.49
N GLU A 190 19.21 -17.49 27.08
CA GLU A 190 19.35 -18.75 26.35
C GLU A 190 18.17 -18.92 25.37
N ILE A 191 18.48 -19.02 24.09
CA ILE A 191 17.50 -19.15 23.00
C ILE A 191 17.80 -20.43 22.23
N TYR A 192 16.74 -21.13 21.85
CA TYR A 192 16.81 -22.29 20.97
C TYR A 192 16.31 -21.90 19.58
N LEU A 193 17.07 -22.27 18.57
CA LEU A 193 16.75 -22.02 17.17
C LEU A 193 16.24 -23.31 16.52
N TRP A 194 14.98 -23.29 16.10
CA TRP A 194 14.30 -24.40 15.44
C TRP A 194 14.20 -24.14 13.93
N SER A 195 14.17 -25.18 13.10
CA SER A 195 13.98 -25.02 11.65
C SER A 195 12.62 -24.39 11.30
N ILE A 196 12.47 -23.90 10.07
CA ILE A 196 11.17 -23.50 9.52
C ILE A 196 10.73 -24.62 8.55
N TYR A 197 9.44 -24.99 8.57
CA TYR A 197 8.87 -26.07 7.75
C TYR A 197 7.87 -25.48 6.74
N GLY A 198 7.88 -25.90 5.49
CA GLY A 198 6.96 -25.37 4.47
C GLY A 198 6.65 -26.39 3.38
N GLU A 199 5.36 -26.56 3.06
CA GLU A 199 4.82 -27.37 1.96
C GLU A 199 5.51 -28.74 1.75
N GLY A 200 5.52 -29.57 2.79
CA GLY A 200 5.84 -31.00 2.66
C GLY A 200 7.32 -31.36 2.77
N ASP A 201 8.24 -30.42 2.58
CA ASP A 201 9.68 -30.66 2.77
C ASP A 201 10.21 -29.90 3.99
N PHE A 202 11.03 -30.59 4.78
CA PHE A 202 11.95 -29.88 5.64
C PHE A 202 12.78 -28.99 4.72
N LEU A 203 12.85 -27.70 5.03
CA LEU A 203 14.03 -26.92 4.67
C LEU A 203 15.20 -27.52 5.47
N ASP A 204 15.59 -28.78 5.22
CA ASP A 204 16.97 -29.26 5.27
C ASP A 204 17.28 -30.74 5.09
N ARG A 205 18.36 -30.96 4.34
CA ARG A 205 19.47 -31.80 4.83
C ARG A 205 20.68 -30.98 5.34
N ASN A 206 20.78 -29.66 5.14
CA ASN A 206 21.96 -28.81 5.47
C ASN A 206 21.61 -27.40 6.00
N ALA A 207 21.11 -27.33 7.24
CA ALA A 207 20.82 -26.11 8.01
C ALA A 207 20.58 -24.78 7.21
N GLY A 208 19.44 -24.60 6.52
CA GLY A 208 19.02 -23.35 5.88
C GLY A 208 19.16 -22.15 6.84
N PRO A 209 19.39 -20.93 6.32
CA PRO A 209 19.85 -19.81 7.14
C PRO A 209 18.74 -19.15 7.97
N TYR A 210 17.52 -19.68 8.02
CA TYR A 210 16.39 -19.07 8.75
C TYR A 210 15.85 -20.03 9.80
N ARG A 211 15.58 -19.51 11.01
CA ARG A 211 15.18 -20.32 12.17
C ARG A 211 14.13 -19.60 13.01
N ILE A 212 13.24 -20.36 13.63
CA ILE A 212 12.32 -19.89 14.66
C ILE A 212 13.10 -19.80 15.97
N ALA A 213 13.11 -18.64 16.60
CA ALA A 213 13.73 -18.44 17.91
C ALA A 213 12.70 -18.69 19.01
N VAL A 214 13.00 -19.60 19.94
CA VAL A 214 12.14 -19.92 21.08
C VAL A 214 12.89 -19.84 22.40
N ASN A 215 12.18 -19.49 23.47
CA ASN A 215 12.73 -19.50 24.83
C ASN A 215 12.70 -20.93 25.43
N LYS A 216 13.18 -21.07 26.67
CA LYS A 216 13.14 -22.35 27.42
C LYS A 216 11.72 -22.87 27.70
N ALA A 217 10.74 -21.98 27.84
CA ALA A 217 9.33 -22.32 27.97
C ALA A 217 8.68 -22.73 26.63
N LYS A 218 9.46 -22.72 25.53
CA LYS A 218 9.06 -22.98 24.15
C LYS A 218 8.19 -21.88 23.54
N ASP A 219 8.13 -20.68 24.09
CA ASP A 219 7.42 -19.56 23.46
C ASP A 219 8.22 -18.98 22.29
N ILE A 220 7.53 -18.56 21.23
CA ILE A 220 8.14 -17.91 20.07
C ILE A 220 8.61 -16.50 20.47
N LEU A 221 9.91 -16.24 20.30
CA LEU A 221 10.52 -14.92 20.48
C LEU A 221 10.67 -14.15 19.16
N GLY A 222 10.59 -14.85 18.03
CA GLY A 222 10.65 -14.28 16.69
C GLY A 222 11.32 -15.20 15.68
N LEU A 223 11.79 -14.64 14.56
CA LEU A 223 12.66 -15.32 13.62
C LEU A 223 14.11 -14.83 13.72
N ALA A 224 15.03 -15.73 13.41
CA ALA A 224 16.44 -15.44 13.27
C ALA A 224 16.92 -15.84 11.88
N PHE A 225 17.90 -15.10 11.35
CA PHE A 225 18.64 -15.49 10.17
C PHE A 225 20.14 -15.54 10.42
N ARG A 226 20.81 -16.49 9.76
CA ARG A 226 22.26 -16.66 9.81
C ARG A 226 22.89 -15.83 8.71
N ASN A 227 23.84 -14.98 9.09
CA ASN A 227 24.76 -14.33 8.17
C ASN A 227 26.18 -14.64 8.63
N LYS A 228 26.91 -15.42 7.81
CA LYS A 228 28.21 -16.02 8.16
C LYS A 228 28.10 -16.84 9.46
N ALA A 229 28.85 -16.47 10.50
CA ALA A 229 28.85 -17.16 11.79
C ALA A 229 27.78 -16.64 12.78
N ASN A 230 27.15 -15.50 12.48
CA ASN A 230 26.30 -14.80 13.44
C ASN A 230 24.81 -14.98 13.12
N TRP A 231 24.02 -15.01 14.18
CA TRP A 231 22.55 -15.04 14.10
C TRP A 231 21.98 -13.65 14.41
N PHE A 232 21.09 -13.19 13.55
CA PHE A 232 20.45 -11.89 13.62
C PHE A 232 18.94 -12.04 13.72
N ARG A 233 18.31 -11.23 14.56
CA ARG A 233 16.85 -11.19 14.67
C ARG A 233 16.25 -10.57 13.42
N CYS A 234 15.19 -11.17 12.92
CA CYS A 234 14.41 -10.62 11.82
C CYS A 234 13.50 -9.50 12.30
N ILE A 235 13.14 -8.61 11.39
CA ILE A 235 12.21 -7.52 11.68
C ILE A 235 10.80 -8.12 11.70
N GLU A 236 10.09 -7.95 12.81
CA GLU A 236 8.68 -8.28 12.91
C GLU A 236 7.84 -7.18 12.25
N MET A 237 6.83 -7.61 11.50
CA MET A 237 5.98 -6.74 10.71
C MET A 237 4.54 -6.91 11.18
N GLN A 238 3.91 -5.79 11.50
CA GLN A 238 2.50 -5.76 11.88
C GLN A 238 1.67 -5.23 10.72
N SER A 239 0.55 -5.89 10.40
CA SER A 239 -0.40 -5.36 9.42
C SER A 239 -1.26 -4.27 10.03
N VAL A 240 -1.66 -3.32 9.18
CA VAL A 240 -2.57 -2.22 9.55
C VAL A 240 -3.96 -2.53 8.99
N ASP A 241 -4.93 -2.77 9.88
CA ASP A 241 -6.33 -2.91 9.47
C ASP A 241 -6.90 -1.53 9.12
N SER A 242 -6.95 -1.19 7.83
CA SER A 242 -7.64 0.02 7.40
C SER A 242 -9.15 -0.21 7.44
N LYS A 243 -9.88 0.59 8.23
CA LYS A 243 -11.34 0.63 8.10
C LYS A 243 -11.71 1.18 6.72
N PRO A 244 -12.73 0.62 6.05
CA PRO A 244 -13.24 1.18 4.81
C PRO A 244 -13.61 2.66 5.01
N PRO A 245 -13.29 3.53 4.04
CA PRO A 245 -13.76 4.91 4.08
C PRO A 245 -15.30 4.94 4.12
N ARG A 246 -15.87 5.95 4.78
CA ARG A 246 -17.31 6.15 4.84
C ARG A 246 -17.61 7.60 4.54
N ALA A 247 -18.62 7.86 3.72
CA ALA A 247 -19.10 9.21 3.49
C ALA A 247 -19.61 9.79 4.83
N ILE A 248 -19.13 10.98 5.17
CA ILE A 248 -19.47 11.67 6.42
C ILE A 248 -20.64 12.63 6.20
N ASP A 249 -20.75 13.19 4.98
CA ASP A 249 -21.80 14.11 4.58
C ASP A 249 -22.27 13.79 3.15
N GLY A 250 -23.42 14.33 2.73
CA GLY A 250 -24.01 14.09 1.40
C GLY A 250 -23.39 14.92 0.27
N THR A 251 -22.39 15.75 0.56
CA THR A 251 -21.72 16.62 -0.43
C THR A 251 -20.40 16.05 -0.92
N LYS A 252 -19.88 15.03 -0.23
CA LYS A 252 -18.65 14.33 -0.54
C LYS A 252 -18.86 12.83 -0.58
N ASN A 253 -18.05 12.13 -1.37
CA ASN A 253 -18.02 10.68 -1.35
C ASN A 253 -17.17 10.14 -0.18
N SER A 254 -17.09 8.82 -0.06
CA SER A 254 -16.41 8.13 1.04
C SER A 254 -14.92 8.44 1.18
N ILE A 255 -14.28 8.89 0.10
CA ILE A 255 -12.87 9.30 0.07
C ILE A 255 -12.69 10.83 0.11
N GLY A 256 -13.77 11.58 0.30
CA GLY A 256 -13.74 13.03 0.50
C GLY A 256 -13.70 13.87 -0.77
N GLU A 257 -13.88 13.27 -1.95
CA GLU A 257 -14.05 14.03 -3.21
C GLU A 257 -15.40 14.75 -3.18
N ALA A 258 -15.44 15.97 -3.70
CA ALA A 258 -16.69 16.70 -3.90
C ALA A 258 -17.56 15.99 -4.95
N LEU A 259 -18.87 15.97 -4.69
CA LEU A 259 -19.86 15.54 -5.67
C LEU A 259 -20.29 16.77 -6.48
N PHE A 260 -19.98 16.78 -7.77
CA PHE A 260 -20.43 17.87 -8.64
C PHE A 260 -21.90 17.67 -9.01
N ASP A 261 -22.65 18.78 -8.96
CA ASP A 261 -24.03 18.80 -9.43
C ASP A 261 -24.09 18.53 -10.94
N ASN A 262 -25.21 17.95 -11.38
CA ASN A 262 -25.53 17.70 -12.80
C ASN A 262 -24.60 16.72 -13.55
N ILE A 263 -23.79 15.92 -12.85
CA ILE A 263 -23.11 14.79 -13.48
C ILE A 263 -24.10 13.63 -13.66
N SER A 264 -24.39 13.31 -14.92
CA SER A 264 -25.18 12.13 -15.29
C SER A 264 -24.30 11.08 -15.97
N PRO A 265 -24.65 9.77 -15.89
CA PRO A 265 -24.00 8.75 -16.69
C PRO A 265 -24.04 9.11 -18.19
N PHE A 266 -22.95 8.84 -18.90
CA PHE A 266 -22.80 9.19 -20.31
C PHE A 266 -22.44 7.97 -21.15
N LYS A 267 -23.03 7.86 -22.35
CA LYS A 267 -22.74 6.78 -23.30
C LYS A 267 -22.01 7.34 -24.51
N CYS A 268 -20.83 6.80 -24.78
CA CYS A 268 -20.03 7.11 -25.96
C CYS A 268 -19.85 5.85 -26.81
N GLY A 269 -20.61 5.74 -27.90
CA GLY A 269 -20.66 4.52 -28.71
C GLY A 269 -21.14 3.32 -27.88
N TYR A 270 -20.31 2.26 -27.80
CA TYR A 270 -20.61 1.05 -27.02
C TYR A 270 -20.18 1.13 -25.55
N LYS A 271 -19.55 2.23 -25.13
CA LYS A 271 -19.05 2.39 -23.76
C LYS A 271 -19.98 3.27 -22.94
N THR A 272 -20.29 2.83 -21.73
CA THR A 272 -21.06 3.59 -20.74
C THR A 272 -20.13 3.99 -19.61
N PHE A 273 -20.13 5.27 -19.26
CA PHE A 273 -19.41 5.82 -18.12
C PHE A 273 -20.42 6.20 -17.04
N SER A 274 -20.22 5.71 -15.82
CA SER A 274 -21.09 6.05 -14.68
C SER A 274 -20.83 7.50 -14.23
N ALA A 275 -21.82 8.10 -13.55
CA ALA A 275 -21.65 9.40 -12.93
C ALA A 275 -20.49 9.40 -11.92
N ILE A 276 -20.32 8.30 -11.16
CA ILE A 276 -19.20 8.11 -10.23
C ILE A 276 -17.85 8.21 -10.95
N THR A 277 -17.69 7.50 -12.07
CA THR A 277 -16.45 7.55 -12.85
C THR A 277 -16.19 8.95 -13.40
N LEU A 278 -17.22 9.61 -13.92
CA LEU A 278 -17.10 10.97 -14.45
C LEU A 278 -16.73 11.97 -13.35
N ASN A 279 -17.33 11.86 -12.15
CA ASN A 279 -17.05 12.74 -11.01
C ASN A 279 -15.57 12.69 -10.60
N SER A 280 -15.00 11.49 -10.40
CA SER A 280 -13.59 11.36 -10.00
C SER A 280 -12.63 11.81 -11.12
N HIS A 281 -13.00 11.64 -12.41
CA HIS A 281 -12.21 12.20 -13.52
C HIS A 281 -12.27 13.73 -13.57
N MET A 282 -13.46 14.31 -13.37
CA MET A 282 -13.64 15.76 -13.27
C MET A 282 -12.83 16.33 -12.11
N GLN A 283 -12.86 15.67 -10.94
CA GLN A 283 -12.06 16.14 -9.82
C GLN A 283 -10.55 16.09 -10.10
N ALA A 284 -10.07 15.02 -10.73
CA ALA A 284 -8.67 14.92 -11.14
C ALA A 284 -8.29 16.05 -12.10
N ALA A 285 -9.16 16.37 -13.07
CA ALA A 285 -8.95 17.48 -14.00
C ALA A 285 -8.91 18.83 -13.28
N CYS A 286 -9.89 19.12 -12.41
CA CYS A 286 -9.97 20.35 -11.64
C CYS A 286 -8.73 20.56 -10.76
N ARG A 287 -8.27 19.52 -10.06
CA ARG A 287 -7.03 19.58 -9.27
C ARG A 287 -5.84 20.01 -10.13
N VAL A 288 -5.67 19.40 -11.29
CA VAL A 288 -4.53 19.71 -12.17
C VAL A 288 -4.60 21.15 -12.69
N ILE A 289 -5.80 21.63 -13.10
CA ILE A 289 -5.99 23.03 -13.50
C ILE A 289 -5.60 23.99 -12.38
N GLN A 290 -6.02 23.71 -11.14
CA GLN A 290 -5.68 24.54 -9.99
C GLN A 290 -4.16 24.58 -9.75
N GLU A 291 -3.50 23.42 -9.76
CA GLU A 291 -2.03 23.33 -9.57
C GLU A 291 -1.22 24.00 -10.70
N ASP A 292 -1.73 23.96 -11.94
CA ASP A 292 -1.10 24.61 -13.10
C ASP A 292 -1.26 26.14 -13.06
N THR A 293 -2.31 26.65 -12.44
CA THR A 293 -2.52 28.12 -12.28
C THR A 293 -1.42 28.75 -11.42
N ASP A 294 -0.80 27.97 -10.53
CA ASP A 294 0.30 28.37 -9.66
C ASP A 294 1.70 28.14 -10.28
N LYS A 295 1.80 27.45 -11.42
CA LYS A 295 3.06 27.13 -12.09
C LYS A 295 3.03 27.55 -13.55
N ALA A 296 3.56 28.74 -13.82
CA ALA A 296 3.88 29.15 -15.18
C ALA A 296 5.03 28.29 -15.75
N MET A 297 4.73 27.11 -16.32
CA MET A 297 5.71 26.40 -17.15
C MET A 297 5.11 25.40 -18.16
N THR A 298 5.36 25.70 -19.44
CA THR A 298 5.80 24.82 -20.56
C THR A 298 5.22 23.41 -20.77
N ARG A 299 4.63 23.27 -21.98
CA ARG A 299 4.72 22.17 -22.99
C ARG A 299 3.56 21.16 -23.09
N ASP A 300 2.91 21.21 -24.25
CA ASP A 300 2.31 20.23 -25.21
C ASP A 300 2.01 18.78 -24.83
N LEU A 301 2.39 18.27 -23.66
CA LEU A 301 2.29 16.85 -23.28
C LEU A 301 1.61 16.62 -21.91
N SER A 302 0.92 17.64 -21.39
CA SER A 302 0.18 17.57 -20.13
C SER A 302 -1.32 17.83 -20.33
N PHE A 303 -2.12 17.15 -19.53
CA PHE A 303 -3.55 17.37 -19.41
C PHE A 303 -3.85 18.31 -18.24
N PRO A 304 -4.98 19.04 -18.31
CA PRO A 304 -5.94 19.03 -19.41
C PRO A 304 -5.47 19.86 -20.62
N MET A 305 -5.62 19.31 -21.82
CA MET A 305 -5.14 19.91 -23.08
C MET A 305 -6.13 20.98 -23.57
N PRO A 306 -5.69 22.12 -24.12
CA PRO A 306 -6.60 23.09 -24.73
C PRO A 306 -7.34 22.50 -25.93
N ASP A 307 -8.50 23.08 -26.29
CA ASP A 307 -9.22 22.69 -27.50
C ASP A 307 -8.39 22.98 -28.75
N PRO A 308 -8.05 21.96 -29.58
CA PRO A 308 -7.34 22.19 -30.83
C PRO A 308 -8.10 23.10 -31.83
N ALA A 309 -9.42 23.22 -31.67
CA ALA A 309 -10.28 24.04 -32.53
C ALA A 309 -10.46 25.49 -32.04
N GLU A 310 -10.06 25.81 -30.80
CA GLU A 310 -10.11 27.19 -30.29
C GLU A 310 -8.94 28.00 -30.86
N LYS A 311 -9.25 29.04 -31.64
CA LYS A 311 -8.27 30.01 -32.15
C LYS A 311 -7.96 31.04 -31.08
N ASP A 312 -6.67 31.34 -30.91
CA ASP A 312 -6.06 32.48 -30.24
C ASP A 312 -6.95 33.24 -29.23
N GLY A 313 -6.97 32.75 -27.98
CA GLY A 313 -7.10 33.60 -26.79
C GLY A 313 -8.45 33.68 -26.09
N GLU A 314 -9.52 33.07 -26.61
CA GLU A 314 -10.87 33.14 -25.98
C GLU A 314 -11.39 31.81 -25.40
N GLY A 315 -10.59 30.76 -25.48
CA GLY A 315 -10.99 29.41 -25.10
C GLY A 315 -10.81 29.06 -23.62
N SER A 316 -11.91 28.85 -22.89
CA SER A 316 -11.89 28.30 -21.52
C SER A 316 -11.95 26.77 -21.48
N THR A 317 -12.04 26.11 -22.65
CA THR A 317 -12.34 24.67 -22.74
C THR A 317 -11.06 23.85 -22.72
N ARG A 318 -11.02 22.83 -21.85
CA ARG A 318 -9.89 21.90 -21.79
C ARG A 318 -10.37 20.45 -21.76
N PHE A 319 -9.59 19.57 -22.38
CA PHE A 319 -9.88 18.15 -22.53
C PHE A 319 -9.15 17.33 -21.48
N TRP A 320 -9.87 16.41 -20.86
CA TRP A 320 -9.34 15.42 -19.92
C TRP A 320 -9.59 14.01 -20.45
N PRO A 321 -8.60 13.10 -20.41
CA PRO A 321 -8.78 11.74 -20.90
C PRO A 321 -9.62 10.93 -19.91
N ILE A 322 -10.73 10.37 -20.37
CA ILE A 322 -11.43 9.36 -19.59
C ILE A 322 -10.64 8.05 -19.66
N ARG A 323 -10.02 7.67 -18.54
CA ARG A 323 -9.24 6.44 -18.41
C ARG A 323 -10.20 5.25 -18.35
N GLN A 324 -9.87 4.19 -19.08
CA GLN A 324 -10.70 2.98 -19.09
C GLN A 324 -10.50 2.18 -17.80
N LEU A 325 -11.54 1.43 -17.42
CA LEU A 325 -11.46 0.50 -16.31
C LEU A 325 -10.43 -0.58 -16.63
N GLU A 326 -9.55 -0.84 -15.67
CA GLU A 326 -8.59 -1.94 -15.72
C GLU A 326 -9.31 -3.30 -15.87
N LYS A 327 -8.83 -4.15 -16.79
CA LYS A 327 -9.36 -5.50 -17.06
C LYS A 327 -8.47 -6.63 -16.56
#